data_AF-M4BYF1-F1
#
_entry.id   AF-M4BYF1-F1
#
_cell.length_a   1.000
_cell.length_b   1.000
_cell.length_c   1.000
_cell.angle_alpha   90.00
_cell.angle_beta   90.00
_cell.angle_gamma   90.00
#
_symmetry.space_group_name_H-M   'P 1'
#
loop_
_entity.id
_entity.type
_entity.pdbx_description
1 polymer ?
#
loop_
_entity_poly.entity_id
_entity_poly.type
_entity_poly.pdbx_seq_one_letter_code
_entity_poly.pdbx_strand_id
1 'polypeptide(L)'
;MAEVPDEELLHGWKPRLGRLSVPDKIGQAELLKRQGNLFVHQNEPKRALRAYAQVFAYVNGLSVVGDAMSQYAQTTTDLMATQVQGEQIEAVKVAVWANMALCYLRLGVELDKALKCCQQVLALQPQHSKARFRKAQALVQLKQYERALELLSALLKEEPKNAAVRKEIRSLQDLKRADDAEIRAKEKQVFGSIFQ
;
A
#
# COMPACT_ATOMS: atom_id res chain seq x y z
N MET A 1 -10.12 -7.45 28.70
CA MET A 1 -9.92 -6.29 27.80
C MET A 1 -8.42 -6.03 27.79
N ALA A 2 -7.71 -6.38 26.72
CA ALA A 2 -6.25 -6.21 26.69
C ALA A 2 -5.93 -4.73 26.50
N GLU A 3 -5.32 -4.11 27.51
CA GLU A 3 -4.79 -2.76 27.42
C GLU A 3 -3.82 -2.66 26.24
N VAL A 4 -4.08 -1.70 25.38
CA VAL A 4 -3.19 -1.29 24.31
C VAL A 4 -1.87 -0.80 24.94
N PRO A 5 -0.70 -1.31 24.55
CA PRO A 5 0.57 -0.78 25.05
C PRO A 5 0.78 0.67 24.59
N ASP A 6 1.36 1.50 25.45
CA ASP A 6 1.91 2.81 25.08
C ASP A 6 2.77 2.68 23.80
N GLU A 7 2.79 3.72 22.96
CA GLU A 7 3.48 3.68 21.66
C GLU A 7 4.97 3.31 21.79
N GLU A 8 5.59 3.64 22.93
CA GLU A 8 6.98 3.30 23.25
C GLU A 8 7.18 1.79 23.49
N LEU A 9 6.19 1.12 24.10
CA LEU A 9 6.20 -0.32 24.33
C LEU A 9 6.06 -1.10 23.02
N LEU A 10 5.41 -0.53 22.00
CA LEU A 10 5.27 -1.16 20.68
C LEU A 10 6.59 -1.27 19.93
N HIS A 11 7.61 -0.47 20.25
CA HIS A 11 8.89 -0.48 19.51
C HIS A 11 9.60 -1.86 19.59
N GLY A 12 9.57 -2.50 20.76
CA GLY A 12 10.17 -3.82 21.01
C GLY A 12 9.17 -4.97 21.13
N TRP A 13 7.87 -4.68 21.03
CA TRP A 13 6.81 -5.67 21.18
C TRP A 13 6.89 -6.75 20.09
N LYS A 14 6.60 -8.00 20.49
CA LYS A 14 6.57 -9.17 19.61
C LYS A 14 5.20 -9.81 19.67
N PRO A 15 4.66 -10.28 18.53
CA PRO A 15 3.33 -10.85 18.51
C PRO A 15 3.33 -12.26 19.12
N ARG A 16 2.19 -12.65 19.67
CA ARG A 16 1.97 -13.99 20.22
C ARG A 16 1.97 -15.04 19.10
N LEU A 17 2.60 -16.17 19.37
CA LEU A 17 2.67 -17.33 18.47
C LEU A 17 1.81 -18.48 19.00
N GLY A 18 1.42 -19.40 18.11
CA GLY A 18 0.65 -20.60 18.45
C GLY A 18 -0.82 -20.52 18.06
N ARG A 19 -1.64 -21.40 18.65
CA ARG A 19 -3.10 -21.41 18.41
C ARG A 19 -3.72 -20.17 19.05
N LEU A 20 -4.35 -19.35 18.23
CA LEU A 20 -5.02 -18.12 18.62
C LEU A 20 -6.44 -18.12 18.07
N SER A 21 -7.38 -17.62 18.88
CA SER A 21 -8.74 -17.36 18.43
C SER A 21 -8.76 -16.30 17.32
N VAL A 22 -9.82 -16.24 16.52
CA VAL A 22 -9.98 -15.17 15.51
C VAL A 22 -9.88 -13.76 16.12
N PRO A 23 -10.58 -13.44 17.24
CA PRO A 23 -10.38 -12.15 17.92
C PRO A 23 -8.92 -11.87 18.31
N ASP A 24 -8.21 -12.87 18.84
CA ASP A 24 -6.81 -12.71 19.22
C ASP A 24 -5.92 -12.42 18.02
N LYS A 25 -6.15 -13.12 16.90
CA LYS A 25 -5.41 -12.90 15.65
C LYS A 25 -5.63 -11.49 15.12
N ILE A 26 -6.87 -11.01 15.10
CA ILE A 26 -7.21 -9.63 14.72
C ILE A 26 -6.52 -8.63 15.66
N GLY A 27 -6.51 -8.91 16.96
CA GLY A 27 -5.78 -8.09 17.94
C GLY A 27 -4.27 -8.04 17.68
N GLN A 28 -3.62 -9.16 17.37
CA GLN A 28 -2.20 -9.17 16.99
C GLN A 28 -1.94 -8.38 15.71
N ALA A 29 -2.81 -8.54 14.71
CA ALA A 29 -2.73 -7.81 13.45
C ALA A 29 -2.84 -6.29 13.63
N GLU A 30 -3.73 -5.83 14.50
CA GLU A 30 -3.90 -4.42 14.82
C GLU A 30 -2.68 -3.83 15.53
N LEU A 31 -2.10 -4.55 16.49
CA LEU A 31 -0.87 -4.12 17.17
C LEU A 31 0.33 -4.06 16.22
N LEU A 32 0.48 -5.05 15.33
CA LEU A 32 1.51 -5.04 14.29
C LEU A 32 1.33 -3.89 13.29
N LYS A 33 0.09 -3.59 12.89
CA LYS A 33 -0.21 -2.42 12.04
C LYS A 33 0.23 -1.14 12.74
N ARG A 34 -0.09 -0.98 14.02
CA ARG A 34 0.30 0.20 14.82
C ARG A 34 1.82 0.32 14.97
N GLN A 35 2.50 -0.78 15.27
CA GLN A 35 3.96 -0.83 15.31
C GLN A 35 4.56 -0.44 13.95
N GLY A 36 4.00 -0.91 12.84
CA GLY A 36 4.40 -0.49 11.50
C GLY A 36 4.22 1.02 11.28
N ASN A 37 3.09 1.59 11.71
CA ASN A 37 2.83 3.02 11.61
C ASN A 37 3.85 3.84 12.41
N LEU A 38 4.20 3.40 13.62
CA LEU A 38 5.24 4.02 14.44
C LEU A 38 6.57 4.09 13.66
N PHE A 39 7.01 3.00 13.04
CA PHE A 39 8.22 3.00 12.21
C PHE A 39 8.11 3.90 10.98
N VAL A 40 6.92 4.05 10.39
CA VAL A 40 6.70 5.03 9.30
C VAL A 40 6.89 6.46 9.81
N HIS A 41 6.42 6.78 11.01
CA HIS A 41 6.61 8.11 11.63
C HIS A 41 8.08 8.37 11.98
N GLN A 42 8.82 7.35 12.38
CA GLN A 42 10.26 7.41 12.67
C GLN A 42 11.14 7.39 11.40
N ASN A 43 10.54 7.41 10.20
CA ASN A 43 11.24 7.33 8.93
C ASN A 43 12.08 6.04 8.76
N GLU A 44 11.59 4.93 9.29
CA GLU A 44 12.21 3.60 9.20
C GLU A 44 11.38 2.64 8.32
N PRO A 45 11.26 2.90 6.99
CA PRO A 45 10.34 2.16 6.12
C PRO A 45 10.64 0.66 6.03
N LYS A 46 11.90 0.24 6.21
CA LYS A 46 12.27 -1.19 6.21
C LYS A 46 11.72 -1.92 7.44
N ARG A 47 11.76 -1.29 8.63
CA ARG A 47 11.19 -1.85 9.86
C ARG A 47 9.66 -1.86 9.79
N ALA A 48 9.07 -0.79 9.26
CA ALA A 48 7.64 -0.72 8.99
C ALA A 48 7.17 -1.88 8.08
N LEU A 49 7.84 -2.11 6.95
CA LEU A 49 7.52 -3.22 6.04
C LEU A 49 7.59 -4.59 6.71
N ARG A 50 8.56 -4.82 7.61
CA ARG A 50 8.67 -6.08 8.37
C ARG A 50 7.48 -6.27 9.31
N ALA A 51 7.07 -5.23 10.04
CA ALA A 51 5.90 -5.29 10.92
C ALA A 51 4.60 -5.52 10.12
N TYR A 52 4.43 -4.77 9.03
CA TYR A 52 3.29 -4.92 8.12
C TYR A 52 3.21 -6.31 7.48
N ALA A 53 4.34 -6.90 7.08
CA ALA A 53 4.35 -8.25 6.51
C ALA A 53 3.83 -9.30 7.51
N GLN A 54 4.16 -9.15 8.80
CA GLN A 54 3.70 -10.07 9.84
C GLN A 54 2.18 -10.01 10.04
N VAL A 55 1.52 -8.89 9.75
CA VAL A 55 0.06 -8.76 9.86
C VAL A 55 -0.63 -9.87 9.08
N PHE A 56 -0.17 -10.16 7.87
CA PHE A 56 -0.77 -11.15 6.98
C PHE A 56 -0.68 -12.58 7.53
N ALA A 57 0.28 -12.89 8.40
CA ALA A 57 0.33 -14.19 9.07
C ALA A 57 -0.86 -14.42 10.02
N TYR A 58 -1.49 -13.34 10.50
CA TYR A 58 -2.64 -13.41 11.41
C TYR A 58 -3.99 -13.33 10.70
N VAL A 59 -4.06 -12.62 9.56
CA VAL A 59 -5.35 -12.31 8.89
C VAL A 59 -5.57 -13.00 7.55
N ASN A 60 -4.54 -13.64 6.97
CA ASN A 60 -4.74 -14.45 5.76
C ASN A 60 -5.24 -15.85 6.13
N GLY A 61 -6.15 -16.38 5.31
CA GLY A 61 -6.72 -17.71 5.51
C GLY A 61 -7.83 -17.78 6.58
N LEU A 62 -8.24 -16.66 7.16
CA LEU A 62 -9.47 -16.59 7.95
C LEU A 62 -10.67 -16.53 7.00
N SER A 63 -11.60 -17.48 7.13
CA SER A 63 -12.85 -17.51 6.37
C SER A 63 -13.90 -16.68 7.10
N VAL A 64 -14.74 -15.95 6.37
CA VAL A 64 -15.81 -15.14 6.96
C VAL A 64 -17.13 -15.91 6.84
N VAL A 65 -17.90 -15.95 7.93
CA VAL A 65 -19.21 -16.60 7.95
C VAL A 65 -20.10 -16.02 6.84
N GLY A 66 -20.63 -16.90 5.99
CA GLY A 66 -21.51 -16.52 4.88
C GLY A 66 -20.80 -16.27 3.54
N ASP A 67 -19.46 -16.29 3.49
CA ASP A 67 -18.74 -16.25 2.22
C ASP A 67 -18.79 -17.61 1.49
N ALA A 68 -18.47 -17.64 0.20
CA ALA A 68 -18.48 -18.87 -0.60
C ALA A 68 -17.52 -19.94 -0.06
N MET A 69 -16.50 -19.54 0.70
CA MET A 69 -15.51 -20.43 1.29
C MET A 69 -15.95 -21.01 2.65
N SER A 70 -16.93 -20.40 3.31
CA SER A 70 -17.44 -20.82 4.62
C SER A 70 -18.02 -22.24 4.59
N GLN A 71 -18.57 -22.66 3.44
CA GLN A 71 -19.10 -24.02 3.25
C GLN A 71 -18.00 -25.09 3.30
N TYR A 72 -16.76 -24.74 2.93
CA TYR A 72 -15.62 -25.66 2.92
C TYR A 72 -14.82 -25.65 4.24
N ALA A 73 -15.04 -24.66 5.10
CA ALA A 73 -14.35 -24.49 6.37
C ALA A 73 -15.08 -25.16 7.55
N GLN A 74 -16.11 -25.97 7.29
CA GLN A 74 -16.95 -26.65 8.30
C GLN A 74 -16.17 -27.54 9.28
N THR A 75 -14.96 -28.00 8.94
CA THR A 75 -14.11 -28.81 9.82
C THR A 75 -13.19 -28.02 10.76
N THR A 76 -13.11 -26.69 10.63
CA THR A 76 -12.24 -25.84 11.47
C THR A 76 -12.98 -24.59 11.95
N THR A 77 -13.82 -24.75 12.97
CA THR A 77 -14.54 -23.64 13.64
C THR A 77 -13.60 -22.53 14.13
N ASP A 78 -12.36 -22.87 14.49
CA ASP A 78 -11.37 -21.93 15.03
C ASP A 78 -10.82 -20.89 14.01
N LEU A 79 -11.17 -21.03 12.72
CA LEU A 79 -10.76 -20.13 11.63
C LEU A 79 -11.91 -19.30 11.05
N MET A 80 -13.12 -19.44 11.63
CA MET A 80 -14.32 -18.74 11.18
C MET A 80 -14.45 -17.37 11.86
N ALA A 81 -14.35 -16.32 11.06
CA ALA A 81 -14.61 -14.94 11.46
C ALA A 81 -16.09 -14.59 11.29
N THR A 82 -16.67 -13.87 12.25
CA THR A 82 -17.99 -13.25 12.06
C THR A 82 -17.91 -12.19 10.96
N GLN A 83 -19.07 -11.77 10.43
CA GLN A 83 -19.10 -10.70 9.42
C GLN A 83 -18.41 -9.41 9.91
N VAL A 84 -18.66 -9.02 11.16
CA VAL A 84 -18.01 -7.86 11.81
C VAL A 84 -16.49 -8.04 11.89
N GLN A 85 -16.02 -9.25 12.20
CA GLN A 85 -14.59 -9.57 12.20
C GLN A 85 -14.00 -9.58 10.79
N GLY A 86 -14.77 -10.00 9.79
CA GLY A 86 -14.41 -9.91 8.37
C GLY A 86 -14.17 -8.47 7.93
N GLU A 87 -15.06 -7.56 8.29
CA GLU A 87 -14.91 -6.11 8.02
C GLU A 87 -13.67 -5.54 8.73
N GLN A 88 -13.40 -5.94 9.97
CA GLN A 88 -12.18 -5.56 10.69
C GLN A 88 -10.91 -6.07 9.99
N ILE A 89 -10.92 -7.32 9.54
CA ILE A 89 -9.82 -7.93 8.78
C ILE A 89 -9.58 -7.16 7.48
N GLU A 90 -10.65 -6.84 6.75
CA GLU A 90 -10.56 -6.08 5.50
C GLU A 90 -9.98 -4.68 5.75
N ALA A 91 -10.50 -3.96 6.76
CA ALA A 91 -10.00 -2.64 7.13
C ALA A 91 -8.51 -2.65 7.50
N VAL A 92 -8.07 -3.67 8.25
CA VAL A 92 -6.65 -3.87 8.58
C VAL A 92 -5.83 -4.11 7.32
N LYS A 93 -6.26 -5.02 6.44
CA LYS A 93 -5.55 -5.34 5.18
C LYS A 93 -5.41 -4.10 4.29
N VAL A 94 -6.50 -3.35 4.09
CA VAL A 94 -6.50 -2.11 3.30
C VAL A 94 -5.51 -1.09 3.87
N ALA A 95 -5.55 -0.84 5.17
CA ALA A 95 -4.65 0.12 5.81
C ALA A 95 -3.17 -0.31 5.68
N VAL A 96 -2.89 -1.60 5.90
CA VAL A 96 -1.54 -2.16 5.81
C VAL A 96 -1.01 -2.09 4.39
N TRP A 97 -1.75 -2.56 3.38
CA TRP A 97 -1.29 -2.45 1.99
C TRP A 97 -1.08 -1.01 1.56
N ALA A 98 -1.98 -0.09 1.94
CA ALA A 98 -1.80 1.32 1.65
C ALA A 98 -0.49 1.85 2.24
N ASN A 99 -0.17 1.52 3.50
CA ASN A 99 1.05 1.98 4.17
C ASN A 99 2.32 1.28 3.67
N MET A 100 2.24 0.01 3.28
CA MET A 100 3.33 -0.68 2.58
C MET A 100 3.66 0.00 1.26
N ALA A 101 2.64 0.41 0.47
CA ALA A 101 2.86 1.17 -0.76
C ALA A 101 3.61 2.48 -0.50
N LEU A 102 3.25 3.21 0.58
CA LEU A 102 3.98 4.39 1.01
C LEU A 102 5.45 4.08 1.36
N CYS A 103 5.70 2.98 2.07
CA CYS A 103 7.05 2.58 2.44
C CYS A 103 7.91 2.25 1.21
N TYR A 104 7.36 1.51 0.25
CA TYR A 104 8.05 1.21 -1.00
C TYR A 104 8.33 2.47 -1.82
N LEU A 105 7.39 3.42 -1.88
CA LEU A 105 7.60 4.73 -2.52
C LEU A 105 8.73 5.55 -1.87
N ARG A 106 8.82 5.53 -0.53
CA ARG A 106 9.91 6.19 0.21
C ARG A 106 11.27 5.54 -0.02
N LEU A 107 11.28 4.22 -0.26
CA LEU A 107 12.50 3.47 -0.53
C LEU A 107 12.99 3.62 -1.98
N GLY A 108 12.10 3.83 -2.95
CA GLY A 108 12.42 4.09 -4.36
C GLY A 108 12.96 2.89 -5.17
N VAL A 109 13.29 1.78 -4.54
CA VAL A 109 13.94 0.61 -5.20
C VAL A 109 12.96 -0.49 -5.63
N GLU A 110 11.82 -0.64 -4.96
CA GLU A 110 10.88 -1.76 -5.19
C GLU A 110 9.49 -1.26 -5.61
N LEU A 111 9.45 -0.45 -6.66
CA LEU A 111 8.23 0.25 -7.12
C LEU A 111 7.15 -0.71 -7.62
N ASP A 112 7.52 -1.85 -8.19
CA ASP A 112 6.55 -2.89 -8.55
C ASP A 112 5.79 -3.42 -7.33
N LYS A 113 6.45 -3.50 -6.17
CA LYS A 113 5.78 -3.89 -4.92
C LYS A 113 4.83 -2.78 -4.45
N ALA A 114 5.19 -1.51 -4.63
CA ALA A 114 4.28 -0.39 -4.36
C ALA A 114 3.01 -0.48 -5.22
N LEU A 115 3.16 -0.76 -6.52
CA LEU A 115 2.04 -0.94 -7.44
C LEU A 115 1.14 -2.12 -7.03
N LYS A 116 1.73 -3.27 -6.69
CA LYS A 116 1.00 -4.44 -6.21
C LYS A 116 0.20 -4.13 -4.94
N CYS A 117 0.82 -3.46 -3.96
CA CYS A 117 0.12 -3.03 -2.76
C CYS A 117 -1.07 -2.09 -3.07
N CYS A 118 -0.87 -1.09 -3.94
CA CYS A 118 -1.97 -0.24 -4.39
C CYS A 118 -3.08 -1.03 -5.10
N GLN A 119 -2.72 -2.02 -5.92
CA GLN A 119 -3.70 -2.86 -6.60
C GLN A 119 -4.54 -3.67 -5.62
N GLN A 120 -3.95 -4.22 -4.56
CA GLN A 120 -4.69 -4.93 -3.52
C GLN A 120 -5.71 -4.01 -2.82
N VAL A 121 -5.32 -2.77 -2.50
CA VAL A 121 -6.25 -1.79 -1.91
C VAL A 121 -7.38 -1.46 -2.87
N LEU A 122 -7.07 -1.21 -4.15
CA LEU A 122 -8.06 -0.81 -5.14
C LEU A 122 -8.99 -1.95 -5.57
N ALA A 123 -8.58 -3.21 -5.39
CA ALA A 123 -9.45 -4.36 -5.59
C ALA A 123 -10.57 -4.43 -4.54
N LEU A 124 -10.29 -4.02 -3.31
CA LEU A 124 -11.28 -3.95 -2.22
C LEU A 124 -12.04 -2.62 -2.22
N GLN A 125 -11.32 -1.52 -2.42
CA GLN A 125 -11.85 -0.16 -2.37
C GLN A 125 -11.45 0.59 -3.64
N PRO A 126 -12.20 0.43 -4.75
CA PRO A 126 -11.88 1.06 -6.03
C PRO A 126 -11.79 2.58 -5.97
N GLN A 127 -12.49 3.20 -5.00
CA GLN A 127 -12.54 4.63 -4.77
C GLN A 127 -11.50 5.16 -3.77
N HIS A 128 -10.53 4.34 -3.34
CA HIS A 128 -9.56 4.75 -2.33
C HIS A 128 -8.55 5.79 -2.86
N SER A 129 -8.79 7.08 -2.58
CA SER A 129 -8.00 8.21 -3.10
C SER A 129 -6.50 8.13 -2.80
N LYS A 130 -6.10 7.81 -1.56
CA LYS A 130 -4.66 7.70 -1.22
C LYS A 130 -3.96 6.56 -1.98
N ALA A 131 -4.63 5.44 -2.23
CA ALA A 131 -4.05 4.32 -2.96
C ALA A 131 -3.89 4.64 -4.45
N ARG A 132 -4.89 5.32 -5.04
CA ARG A 132 -4.79 5.89 -6.39
C ARG A 132 -3.62 6.86 -6.49
N PHE A 133 -3.56 7.85 -5.60
CA PHE A 133 -2.48 8.82 -5.59
C PHE A 133 -1.09 8.16 -5.48
N ARG A 134 -0.91 7.22 -4.54
CA ARG A 134 0.34 6.45 -4.39
C ARG A 134 0.67 5.60 -5.62
N LYS A 135 -0.34 5.02 -6.29
CA LYS A 135 -0.15 4.29 -7.56
C LYS A 135 0.39 5.21 -8.64
N ALA A 136 -0.14 6.42 -8.78
CA ALA A 136 0.40 7.41 -9.70
C ALA A 136 1.86 7.75 -9.36
N GLN A 137 2.18 8.01 -8.08
CA GLN A 137 3.56 8.29 -7.66
C GLN A 137 4.53 7.17 -8.03
N ALA A 138 4.11 5.90 -7.89
CA ALA A 138 4.93 4.76 -8.29
C ALA A 138 5.13 4.72 -9.81
N LEU A 139 4.09 5.00 -10.60
CA LEU A 139 4.17 5.10 -12.05
C LEU A 139 5.10 6.25 -12.50
N VAL A 140 5.10 7.40 -11.79
CA VAL A 140 6.02 8.51 -12.04
C VAL A 140 7.46 8.05 -11.88
N GLN A 141 7.80 7.40 -10.76
CA GLN A 141 9.17 6.93 -10.51
C GLN A 141 9.59 5.82 -11.49
N LEU A 142 8.64 5.08 -12.06
CA LEU A 142 8.87 4.12 -13.14
C LEU A 142 8.89 4.75 -14.54
N LYS A 143 8.87 6.09 -14.66
CA LYS A 143 8.80 6.85 -15.90
C LYS A 143 7.60 6.53 -16.81
N GLN A 144 6.53 5.98 -16.24
CA GLN A 144 5.27 5.69 -16.95
C GLN A 144 4.33 6.90 -16.85
N TYR A 145 4.74 8.01 -17.47
CA TYR A 145 4.13 9.32 -17.25
C TYR A 145 2.68 9.42 -17.72
N GLU A 146 2.35 8.82 -18.86
CA GLU A 146 1.01 8.85 -19.45
C GLU A 146 -0.01 8.18 -18.52
N ARG A 147 0.32 6.97 -18.04
CA ARG A 147 -0.52 6.21 -17.12
C ARG A 147 -0.70 6.94 -15.78
N ALA A 148 0.34 7.62 -15.31
CA ALA A 148 0.26 8.44 -14.11
C ALA A 148 -0.65 9.66 -14.30
N LEU A 149 -0.56 10.36 -15.45
CA LEU A 149 -1.42 11.50 -15.78
C LEU A 149 -2.89 11.12 -15.86
N GLU A 150 -3.20 10.01 -16.53
CA GLU A 150 -4.58 9.52 -16.64
C GLU A 150 -5.19 9.30 -15.27
N LEU A 151 -4.43 8.63 -14.39
CA LEU A 151 -4.87 8.31 -13.04
C LEU A 151 -5.03 9.55 -12.17
N LEU A 152 -4.07 10.48 -12.19
CA LEU A 152 -4.15 11.72 -11.43
C LEU A 152 -5.25 12.65 -11.96
N SER A 153 -5.48 12.68 -13.28
CA SER A 153 -6.54 13.49 -13.88
C SER A 153 -7.92 12.95 -13.52
N ALA A 154 -8.11 11.63 -13.53
CA ALA A 154 -9.33 11.02 -13.02
C ALA A 154 -9.56 11.36 -11.53
N LEU A 155 -8.51 11.23 -10.71
CA LEU A 155 -8.58 11.57 -9.29
C LEU A 155 -8.88 13.06 -9.07
N LEU A 156 -8.35 13.96 -9.89
CA LEU A 156 -8.62 15.40 -9.79
C LEU A 156 -10.07 15.75 -10.18
N LYS A 157 -10.67 15.01 -11.12
CA LYS A 157 -12.09 15.18 -11.47
C LYS A 157 -13.00 14.79 -10.30
N GLU A 158 -12.65 13.72 -9.59
CA GLU A 158 -13.38 13.28 -8.38
C GLU A 158 -13.12 14.23 -7.19
N GLU A 159 -11.89 14.74 -7.05
CA GLU A 159 -11.49 15.63 -5.96
C GLU A 159 -10.91 16.97 -6.46
N PRO A 160 -11.73 17.89 -7.01
CA PRO A 160 -11.24 19.12 -7.65
C PRO A 160 -10.43 20.03 -6.71
N LYS A 161 -10.72 19.98 -5.41
CA LYS A 161 -10.06 20.78 -4.38
C LYS A 161 -8.72 20.18 -3.91
N ASN A 162 -8.37 18.96 -4.31
CA ASN A 162 -7.15 18.29 -3.85
C ASN A 162 -5.88 18.99 -4.39
N ALA A 163 -5.25 19.80 -3.54
CA ALA A 163 -4.06 20.57 -3.90
C ALA A 163 -2.83 19.67 -4.13
N ALA A 164 -2.74 18.52 -3.45
CA ALA A 164 -1.64 17.58 -3.62
C ALA A 164 -1.67 16.96 -5.02
N VAL A 165 -2.85 16.54 -5.49
CA VAL A 165 -3.02 16.00 -6.87
C VAL A 165 -2.67 17.04 -7.92
N ARG A 166 -3.13 18.29 -7.77
CA ARG A 166 -2.78 19.38 -8.69
C ARG A 166 -1.27 19.66 -8.73
N LYS A 167 -0.60 19.61 -7.57
CA LYS A 167 0.85 19.79 -7.50
C LYS A 167 1.59 18.64 -8.18
N GLU A 168 1.15 17.41 -7.94
CA GLU A 168 1.75 16.21 -8.54
C GLU A 168 1.64 16.23 -10.07
N ILE A 169 0.47 16.59 -10.62
CA ILE A 169 0.28 16.70 -12.08
C ILE A 169 1.25 17.70 -12.70
N ARG A 170 1.41 18.89 -12.09
CA ARG A 170 2.35 19.90 -12.58
C ARG A 170 3.79 19.37 -12.55
N SER A 171 4.20 18.82 -11.40
CA SER A 171 5.54 18.25 -11.24
C SER A 171 5.83 17.16 -12.28
N LEU A 172 4.85 16.31 -12.58
CA LEU A 172 5.02 15.26 -13.58
C LEU A 172 5.07 15.81 -15.01
N GLN A 173 4.28 16.84 -15.34
CA GLN A 173 4.36 17.49 -16.66
C GLN A 173 5.74 18.10 -16.90
N ASP A 174 6.34 18.70 -15.87
CA ASP A 174 7.69 19.26 -15.95
C ASP A 174 8.75 18.15 -16.10
N LEU A 175 8.64 17.06 -15.32
CA LEU A 175 9.52 15.89 -15.47
C LEU A 175 9.44 15.27 -16.87
N LYS A 176 8.22 15.07 -17.39
CA LYS A 176 8.02 14.51 -18.73
C LYS A 176 8.68 15.39 -19.80
N ARG A 177 8.50 16.72 -19.73
CA ARG A 177 9.11 17.65 -20.68
C ARG A 177 10.64 17.62 -20.63
N ALA A 178 11.21 17.50 -19.43
CA ALA A 178 12.66 17.39 -19.26
C ALA A 178 13.20 16.09 -19.86
N ASP A 179 12.56 14.94 -19.57
CA ASP A 179 12.92 13.65 -20.14
C ASP A 179 12.79 13.65 -21.68
N ASP A 180 11.69 14.17 -22.23
CA ASP A 180 11.46 14.29 -23.68
C ASP A 180 12.51 15.20 -24.36
N ALA A 181 13.00 16.24 -23.66
CA ALA A 181 14.05 17.11 -24.16
C ALA A 181 15.41 16.40 -24.16
N GLU A 182 15.73 15.63 -23.12
CA GLU A 182 16.95 14.84 -23.00
C GLU A 182 17.03 13.77 -24.10
N ILE A 183 15.92 13.05 -24.34
CA ILE A 183 15.83 12.04 -25.40
C ILE A 183 16.12 12.68 -26.76
N ARG A 184 15.45 13.79 -27.08
CA ARG A 184 15.68 14.51 -28.36
C ARG A 184 17.11 15.04 -28.51
N ALA A 185 17.75 15.48 -27.42
CA ALA A 185 19.15 15.91 -27.45
C ALA A 185 20.08 14.73 -27.78
N LYS A 186 19.87 13.58 -27.14
CA LYS A 186 20.65 12.35 -27.40
C LYS A 186 20.47 11.85 -28.83
N GLU A 187 19.24 11.84 -29.34
CA GLU A 187 18.95 11.45 -30.73
C GLU A 187 19.69 12.34 -31.74
N LYS A 188 19.68 13.67 -31.55
CA LYS A 188 20.44 14.60 -32.40
C LYS A 188 21.94 14.36 -32.36
N GLN A 189 22.50 14.09 -31.18
CA GLN A 189 23.92 13.81 -31.01
C GLN A 189 24.31 12.50 -31.71
N VAL A 190 23.55 11.43 -31.51
CA VAL A 190 23.79 10.12 -32.13
C VAL A 190 23.67 10.23 -33.66
N PHE A 191 22.64 10.90 -34.16
CA PHE A 191 22.46 11.09 -35.59
C PHE A 191 23.61 11.92 -36.19
N GLY A 192 24.03 13.01 -35.52
CA GLY A 192 25.16 13.84 -35.97
C GLY A 192 26.49 13.08 -36.04
N SER A 193 26.75 12.12 -35.15
CA SER A 193 27.96 11.29 -35.17
C SER A 193 27.97 10.16 -36.21
N ILE A 194 26.83 9.84 -36.83
CA ILE A 194 26.74 8.77 -37.85
C ILE A 194 27.14 9.28 -39.24
N PHE A 195 27.04 10.60 -39.48
CA PHE A 195 27.33 11.23 -40.78
C PHE A 195 28.61 12.08 -40.79
N GLN A 196 29.44 11.99 -39.74
CA GLN A 196 30.82 12.52 -39.69
C GLN A 196 31.82 11.37 -39.75
#